data_AF-A0A7X3LEZ8-F1
#
_entry.id   AF-A0A7X3LEZ8-F1
#
_cell.length_a   1.000
_cell.length_b   1.000
_cell.length_c   1.000
_cell.angle_alpha   90.00
_cell.angle_beta   90.00
_cell.angle_gamma   90.00
#
_symmetry.space_group_name_H-M   'P 1'
#
loop_
_entity.id
_entity.type
_entity.pdbx_description
1 polymer ?
#
loop_
_entity_poly.entity_id
_entity_poly.type
_entity_poly.pdbx_seq_one_letter_code
_entity_poly.pdbx_strand_id
1 'polypeptide(L)'
;MSEIEQDLESIASNDNVDIKPFRIHILEQSIDDLHERLAHTRWPDELDGVDLNSGVSVDYLAELGEYWQIGCDWRKYEEALNRFLQYTTTIDGQQIHFLHVRSPEQGAMPLILTHGWLGSIIEFINIIGPLTDPKARFKASGYAVIQATRPKRKGV
;
A
#
# COMPACT_ATOMS: atom_id res chain seq x y z
N MET A 1 16.46 25.20 -6.32
CA MET A 1 16.53 23.74 -6.38
C MET A 1 17.28 23.25 -5.16
N SER A 2 16.75 22.25 -4.47
CA SER A 2 17.38 21.66 -3.28
C SER A 2 18.48 20.68 -3.68
N GLU A 3 19.47 20.50 -2.82
CA GLU A 3 20.61 19.58 -2.98
C GLU A 3 20.16 18.13 -3.31
N ILE A 4 18.97 17.74 -2.87
CA ILE A 4 18.36 16.44 -3.17
C ILE A 4 17.68 16.37 -4.55
N GLU A 5 17.18 17.49 -5.09
CA GLU A 5 16.75 17.51 -6.51
C GLU A 5 17.96 17.30 -7.42
N GLN A 6 19.11 17.84 -7.02
CA GLN A 6 20.40 17.62 -7.69
C GLN A 6 20.92 16.19 -7.48
N ASP A 7 20.72 15.59 -6.30
CA ASP A 7 21.10 14.20 -6.05
C ASP A 7 20.18 13.21 -6.78
N LEU A 8 18.89 13.50 -6.94
CA LEU A 8 17.98 12.68 -7.74
C LEU A 8 18.30 12.80 -9.24
N GLU A 9 18.68 13.99 -9.73
CA GLU A 9 19.23 14.18 -11.07
C GLU A 9 20.59 13.46 -11.24
N SER A 10 21.45 13.49 -10.21
CA SER A 10 22.76 12.83 -10.20
C SER A 10 22.66 11.30 -10.15
N ILE A 11 21.72 10.75 -9.39
CA ILE A 11 21.46 9.30 -9.32
C ILE A 11 20.84 8.82 -10.62
N ALA A 12 19.93 9.61 -11.22
CA ALA A 12 19.39 9.34 -12.56
C ALA A 12 20.47 9.39 -13.66
N SER A 13 21.57 10.12 -13.44
CA SER A 13 22.67 10.27 -14.40
C SER A 13 23.66 9.10 -14.38
N ASN A 14 23.77 8.35 -13.26
CA ASN A 14 24.78 7.29 -13.12
C ASN A 14 24.25 5.85 -13.23
N ASP A 15 22.94 5.66 -13.13
CA ASP A 15 22.19 4.51 -13.65
C ASP A 15 20.76 5.02 -13.93
N ASN A 16 20.24 4.85 -15.15
CA ASN A 16 19.03 5.51 -15.65
C ASN A 16 17.74 4.95 -15.01
N VAL A 17 17.57 5.16 -13.70
CA VAL A 17 16.40 4.72 -12.92
C VAL A 17 15.28 5.74 -13.14
N ASP A 18 14.45 5.45 -14.15
CA ASP A 18 13.27 6.23 -14.51
C ASP A 18 12.20 6.14 -13.40
N ILE A 19 12.04 7.21 -12.61
CA ILE A 19 11.05 7.33 -11.52
C ILE A 19 9.82 8.08 -12.06
N LYS A 20 8.66 7.43 -12.01
CA LYS A 20 7.39 7.97 -12.54
C LYS A 20 6.40 8.25 -11.43
N PRO A 21 5.72 9.40 -11.44
CA PRO A 21 4.57 9.63 -10.59
C PRO A 21 3.52 8.53 -10.79
N PHE A 22 2.92 8.10 -9.69
CA PHE A 22 1.87 7.10 -9.69
C PHE A 22 0.67 7.62 -8.91
N ARG A 23 -0.52 7.27 -9.37
CA ARG A 23 -1.76 7.54 -8.67
C ARG A 23 -2.62 6.29 -8.75
N ILE A 24 -3.13 5.84 -7.61
CA ILE A 24 -4.03 4.70 -7.57
C ILE A 24 -5.31 5.11 -8.30
N HIS A 25 -5.71 4.29 -9.27
CA HIS A 25 -6.98 4.44 -9.97
C HIS A 25 -7.61 3.05 -10.18
N ILE A 26 -8.56 2.72 -9.33
CA ILE A 26 -9.37 1.51 -9.40
C ILE A 26 -10.52 1.80 -10.36
N LEU A 27 -10.61 1.04 -11.44
CA LEU A 27 -11.67 1.22 -12.43
C LEU A 27 -13.03 0.83 -11.82
N GLU A 28 -14.09 1.57 -12.16
CA GLU A 28 -15.45 1.27 -11.67
C GLU A 28 -15.86 -0.17 -11.99
N GLN A 29 -15.56 -0.63 -13.22
CA GLN A 29 -15.80 -2.02 -13.64
C GLN A 29 -15.14 -3.07 -12.73
N SER A 30 -14.04 -2.75 -12.04
CA SER A 30 -13.38 -3.67 -11.12
C SER A 30 -14.11 -3.74 -9.77
N ILE A 31 -14.77 -2.65 -9.37
CA ILE A 31 -15.63 -2.60 -8.19
C ILE A 31 -16.95 -3.31 -8.50
N ASP A 32 -17.51 -3.10 -9.69
CA ASP A 32 -18.71 -3.80 -10.17
C ASP A 32 -18.48 -5.32 -10.22
N ASP A 33 -17.36 -5.77 -10.81
CA ASP A 33 -16.97 -7.19 -10.83
C ASP A 33 -16.86 -7.77 -9.41
N LEU A 34 -16.26 -7.02 -8.48
CA LEU A 34 -16.18 -7.43 -7.09
C LEU A 34 -17.57 -7.62 -6.47
N HIS A 35 -18.47 -6.65 -6.63
CA HIS A 35 -19.83 -6.71 -6.10
C HIS A 35 -20.60 -7.90 -6.69
N GLU A 36 -20.50 -8.13 -8.00
CA GLU A 36 -21.15 -9.26 -8.66
C GLU A 36 -20.62 -10.60 -8.14
N ARG A 37 -19.31 -10.73 -7.94
CA ARG A 37 -18.70 -11.95 -7.41
C ARG A 37 -19.09 -12.22 -5.98
N LEU A 38 -19.15 -11.18 -5.14
CA LEU A 38 -19.63 -11.28 -3.76
C LEU A 38 -21.10 -11.70 -3.72
N ALA A 39 -21.96 -11.11 -4.58
CA ALA A 39 -23.38 -11.45 -4.68
C ALA A 39 -23.63 -12.92 -5.08
N HIS A 40 -22.75 -13.48 -5.91
CA HIS A 40 -22.86 -14.87 -6.38
C HIS A 40 -22.02 -15.86 -5.56
N THR A 41 -21.53 -15.45 -4.39
CA THR A 41 -20.74 -16.33 -3.52
C THR A 41 -21.56 -17.54 -3.11
N ARG A 42 -20.98 -18.73 -3.27
CA ARG A 42 -21.54 -19.99 -2.76
C ARG A 42 -20.88 -20.28 -1.42
N TRP A 43 -21.64 -20.11 -0.35
CA TRP A 43 -21.18 -20.39 1.00
C TRP A 43 -21.16 -21.90 1.26
N PRO A 44 -20.09 -22.45 1.85
CA PRO A 44 -20.07 -23.84 2.28
C PRO A 44 -20.96 -24.03 3.51
N ASP A 45 -21.44 -25.26 3.71
CA ASP A 45 -22.08 -25.64 4.96
C ASP A 45 -21.03 -25.64 6.10
N GLU A 46 -21.43 -25.16 7.28
CA GLU A 46 -20.59 -25.19 8.48
C GLU A 46 -20.93 -26.41 9.34
N LEU A 47 -19.91 -27.06 9.93
CA LEU A 47 -20.11 -28.22 10.80
C LEU A 47 -20.49 -27.77 12.21
N ASP A 48 -21.38 -28.51 12.86
CA ASP A 48 -21.73 -28.24 14.25
C ASP A 48 -20.50 -28.38 15.18
N GLY A 49 -20.32 -27.40 16.08
CA GLY A 49 -19.30 -27.46 17.12
C GLY A 49 -17.88 -27.07 16.70
N VAL A 50 -17.71 -26.42 15.54
CA VAL A 50 -16.43 -25.81 15.14
C VAL A 50 -16.09 -24.60 16.02
N ASP A 51 -14.82 -24.47 16.37
CA ASP A 51 -14.27 -23.34 17.11
C ASP A 51 -13.23 -22.58 16.26
N LEU A 52 -12.66 -21.51 16.83
CA LEU A 52 -11.65 -20.69 16.16
C LEU A 52 -10.38 -21.45 15.75
N ASN A 53 -10.12 -22.66 16.30
CA ASN A 53 -8.99 -23.49 15.87
C ASN A 53 -9.24 -24.13 14.50
N SER A 54 -10.50 -24.15 14.04
CA SER A 54 -10.90 -24.69 12.74
C SER A 54 -10.86 -23.63 11.63
N GLY A 55 -10.48 -22.39 11.96
CA GLY A 55 -10.41 -21.27 11.03
C GLY A 55 -11.49 -20.23 11.27
N VAL A 56 -11.77 -19.43 10.23
CA VAL A 56 -12.79 -18.37 10.27
C VAL A 56 -14.16 -18.99 9.99
N SER A 57 -15.17 -18.63 10.79
CA SER A 57 -16.54 -19.15 10.61
C SER A 57 -17.17 -18.65 9.31
N VAL A 58 -18.14 -19.42 8.79
CA VAL A 58 -18.87 -19.04 7.58
C VAL A 58 -19.70 -17.79 7.83
N ASP A 59 -20.34 -17.70 8.99
CA ASP A 59 -21.14 -16.54 9.40
C ASP A 59 -20.32 -15.24 9.39
N TYR A 60 -19.10 -15.27 9.92
CA TYR A 60 -18.23 -14.09 9.93
C TYR A 60 -17.78 -13.70 8.51
N LEU A 61 -17.43 -14.68 7.67
CA LEU A 61 -17.06 -14.41 6.28
C LEU A 61 -18.23 -13.88 5.46
N ALA A 62 -19.45 -14.35 5.74
CA ALA A 62 -20.67 -13.86 5.10
C ALA A 62 -20.95 -12.40 5.49
N GLU A 63 -20.83 -12.05 6.78
CA GLU A 63 -20.96 -10.67 7.25
C GLU A 63 -19.89 -9.75 6.61
N LEU A 64 -18.64 -10.20 6.56
CA LEU A 64 -17.56 -9.45 5.92
C LEU A 64 -17.79 -9.30 4.41
N GLY A 65 -18.28 -10.36 3.75
CA GLY A 65 -18.63 -10.34 2.33
C GLY A 65 -19.74 -9.35 2.02
N GLU A 66 -20.79 -9.33 2.84
CA GLU A 66 -21.88 -8.36 2.75
C GLU A 66 -21.36 -6.92 2.93
N TYR A 67 -20.53 -6.69 3.96
CA TYR A 67 -19.91 -5.39 4.16
C TYR A 67 -19.11 -4.94 2.93
N TRP A 68 -18.32 -5.81 2.31
CA TRP A 68 -17.59 -5.48 1.08
C TRP A 68 -18.47 -5.27 -0.14
N GLN A 69 -19.59 -5.98 -0.24
CA GLN A 69 -20.49 -5.90 -1.38
C GLN A 69 -21.30 -4.61 -1.39
N ILE A 70 -21.79 -4.16 -0.22
CA ILE A 70 -22.76 -3.06 -0.16
C ILE A 70 -22.41 -1.95 0.84
N GLY A 71 -21.49 -2.20 1.78
CA GLY A 71 -21.13 -1.25 2.84
C GLY A 71 -19.76 -0.57 2.67
N CYS A 72 -18.90 -1.10 1.82
CA CYS A 72 -17.53 -0.62 1.64
C CYS A 72 -17.47 0.51 0.60
N ASP A 73 -17.06 1.70 1.05
CA ASP A 73 -16.74 2.82 0.16
C ASP A 73 -15.28 2.71 -0.33
N TRP A 74 -15.09 2.05 -1.47
CA TRP A 74 -13.77 1.89 -2.11
C TRP A 74 -13.11 3.22 -2.48
N ARG A 75 -13.91 4.23 -2.84
CA ARG A 75 -13.41 5.54 -3.25
C ARG A 75 -12.79 6.29 -2.08
N LYS A 76 -13.38 6.18 -0.89
CA LYS A 76 -12.79 6.70 0.35
C LYS A 76 -11.39 6.14 0.62
N TYR A 77 -11.16 4.85 0.40
CA TYR A 77 -9.83 4.24 0.61
C TYR A 77 -8.83 4.64 -0.48
N GLU A 78 -9.27 4.69 -1.73
CA GLU A 78 -8.45 5.19 -2.85
C GLU A 78 -8.01 6.65 -2.63
N GLU A 79 -8.93 7.53 -2.26
CA GLU A 79 -8.64 8.92 -1.89
C GLU A 79 -7.67 9.00 -0.73
N ALA A 80 -7.91 8.20 0.32
CA ALA A 80 -7.07 8.18 1.51
C ALA A 80 -5.60 7.84 1.19
N LEU A 81 -5.37 6.88 0.30
CA LEU A 81 -4.03 6.47 -0.16
C LEU A 81 -3.40 7.51 -1.10
N ASN A 82 -4.21 8.10 -1.98
CA ASN A 82 -3.77 9.13 -2.93
C ASN A 82 -3.46 10.50 -2.28
N ARG A 83 -3.62 10.64 -0.96
CA ARG A 83 -3.11 11.79 -0.19
C ARG A 83 -1.58 11.81 -0.12
N PHE A 84 -0.93 10.67 -0.32
CA PHE A 84 0.52 10.56 -0.35
C PHE A 84 1.03 10.60 -1.79
N LEU A 85 2.20 11.20 -1.97
CA LEU A 85 2.92 11.11 -3.25
C LEU A 85 3.42 9.68 -3.44
N GLN A 86 3.08 9.11 -4.58
CA GLN A 86 3.40 7.74 -4.94
C GLN A 86 4.16 7.74 -6.25
N TYR A 87 5.02 6.74 -6.39
CA TYR A 87 5.91 6.61 -7.53
C TYR A 87 6.02 5.15 -7.95
N THR A 88 6.44 4.95 -9.19
CA THR A 88 6.90 3.66 -9.67
C THR A 88 8.27 3.81 -10.31
N THR A 89 9.07 2.76 -10.24
CA THR A 89 10.31 2.67 -11.01
C THR A 89 10.58 1.21 -11.40
N THR A 90 11.59 0.98 -12.26
CA THR A 90 12.01 -0.37 -12.65
C THR A 90 13.41 -0.64 -12.15
N ILE A 91 13.57 -1.68 -11.33
CA ILE A 91 14.87 -2.15 -10.81
C ILE A 91 14.97 -3.63 -11.18
N ASP A 92 16.07 -4.02 -11.86
CA ASP A 92 16.30 -5.40 -12.31
C ASP A 92 15.13 -6.02 -13.11
N GLY A 93 14.44 -5.19 -13.90
CA GLY A 93 13.28 -5.60 -14.70
C GLY A 93 11.98 -5.79 -13.90
N GLN A 94 11.98 -5.45 -12.62
CA GLN A 94 10.79 -5.48 -11.76
C GLN A 94 10.26 -4.07 -11.53
N GLN A 95 8.95 -3.89 -11.75
CA GLN A 95 8.28 -2.65 -11.35
C GLN A 95 8.14 -2.61 -9.84
N ILE A 96 8.61 -1.51 -9.24
CA ILE A 96 8.54 -1.23 -7.81
C ILE A 96 7.63 -0.02 -7.63
N HIS A 97 6.50 -0.19 -6.94
CA HIS A 97 5.69 0.92 -6.44
C HIS A 97 6.16 1.31 -5.04
N PHE A 98 6.26 2.62 -4.80
CA PHE A 98 6.64 3.16 -3.51
C PHE A 98 6.02 4.52 -3.19
N LEU A 99 5.91 4.80 -1.89
CA LEU A 99 5.63 6.15 -1.37
C LEU A 99 6.96 6.82 -1.05
N HIS A 100 7.05 8.12 -1.29
CA HIS A 100 8.17 8.94 -0.83
C HIS A 100 7.63 10.20 -0.17
N VAL A 101 7.71 10.24 1.16
CA VAL A 101 7.20 11.36 1.98
C VAL A 101 8.37 12.00 2.69
N ARG A 102 8.62 13.28 2.42
CA ARG A 102 9.77 14.01 2.98
C ARG A 102 9.43 14.68 4.30
N SER A 103 10.35 14.60 5.24
CA SER A 103 10.35 15.43 6.45
C SER A 103 10.62 16.90 6.09
N PRO A 104 9.98 17.87 6.76
CA PRO A 104 10.33 19.29 6.64
C PRO A 104 11.66 19.64 7.32
N GLU A 105 12.14 18.81 8.26
CA GLU A 105 13.40 19.02 8.98
C GLU A 105 14.63 18.80 8.09
N GLN A 106 15.57 19.73 8.13
CA GLN A 106 16.84 19.62 7.41
C GLN A 106 17.76 18.59 8.10
N GLY A 107 18.38 17.69 7.31
CA GLY A 107 19.25 16.64 7.84
C GLY A 107 18.51 15.45 8.46
N ALA A 108 17.23 15.31 8.17
CA ALA A 108 16.37 14.18 8.55
C ALA A 108 17.01 12.82 8.17
N MET A 109 16.99 11.84 9.09
CA MET A 109 17.61 10.52 8.90
C MET A 109 16.73 9.62 8.01
N PRO A 110 17.19 9.20 6.81
CA PRO A 110 16.57 8.16 5.98
C PRO A 110 15.86 7.00 6.70
N LEU A 111 14.63 6.62 6.30
CA LEU A 111 13.97 5.42 6.81
C LEU A 111 13.28 4.58 5.71
N ILE A 112 13.66 3.33 5.56
CA ILE A 112 12.95 2.41 4.66
C ILE A 112 11.97 1.59 5.49
N LEU A 113 10.70 1.60 5.09
CA LEU A 113 9.65 0.79 5.70
C LEU A 113 9.22 -0.29 4.72
N THR A 114 9.33 -1.55 5.13
CA THR A 114 8.94 -2.70 4.29
C THR A 114 7.81 -3.44 4.95
N HIS A 115 6.76 -3.75 4.19
CA HIS A 115 5.69 -4.61 4.68
C HIS A 115 6.07 -6.08 4.50
N GLY A 116 5.41 -6.95 5.27
CA GLY A 116 5.55 -8.39 5.19
C GLY A 116 4.56 -9.06 4.23
N TRP A 117 4.47 -10.38 4.34
CA TRP A 117 3.41 -11.16 3.68
C TRP A 117 2.09 -11.07 4.45
N LEU A 118 1.01 -11.03 3.67
CA LEU A 118 -0.35 -10.52 3.93
C LEU A 118 -0.45 -9.01 4.17
N GLY A 119 0.67 -8.30 4.01
CA GLY A 119 0.75 -6.87 4.22
C GLY A 119 0.72 -6.01 2.96
N SER A 120 0.62 -4.70 3.16
CA SER A 120 0.76 -3.68 2.12
C SER A 120 1.12 -2.31 2.71
N ILE A 121 1.28 -1.30 1.85
CA ILE A 121 1.52 0.09 2.25
C ILE A 121 0.46 0.66 3.21
N ILE A 122 -0.74 0.07 3.20
CA ILE A 122 -1.88 0.49 4.03
C ILE A 122 -1.50 0.45 5.51
N GLU A 123 -0.67 -0.48 5.93
CA GLU A 123 -0.21 -0.61 7.33
C GLU A 123 0.49 0.65 7.85
N PHE A 124 1.11 1.42 6.94
CA PHE A 124 1.94 2.55 7.33
C PHE A 124 1.21 3.89 7.30
N ILE A 125 0.01 3.99 6.71
CA ILE A 125 -0.65 5.29 6.45
C ILE A 125 -0.84 6.13 7.72
N ASN A 126 -1.07 5.48 8.86
CA ASN A 126 -1.29 6.14 10.15
C ASN A 126 0.01 6.51 10.87
N ILE A 127 1.15 5.91 10.50
CA ILE A 127 2.45 6.18 11.12
C ILE A 127 3.33 7.11 10.28
N ILE A 128 3.04 7.28 8.98
CA ILE A 128 3.79 8.19 8.10
C ILE A 128 3.90 9.59 8.72
N GLY A 129 2.78 10.21 9.09
CA GLY A 129 2.77 11.56 9.67
C GLY A 129 3.67 11.69 10.92
N PRO A 130 3.45 10.87 11.97
CA PRO A 130 4.31 10.85 13.15
C PRO A 130 5.80 10.56 12.88
N LEU A 131 6.13 9.80 11.83
CA LEU A 131 7.52 9.49 11.45
C LEU A 131 8.17 10.58 10.59
N THR A 132 7.40 11.34 9.82
CA THR A 132 7.92 12.40 8.94
C THR A 132 7.94 13.76 9.61
N ASP A 133 7.04 14.02 10.55
CA ASP A 133 6.94 15.26 11.34
C ASP A 133 6.68 14.94 12.83
N PRO A 134 7.67 14.36 13.53
CA PRO A 134 7.55 14.06 14.95
C PRO A 134 7.53 15.35 15.75
N LYS A 135 6.45 15.58 16.52
CA LYS A 135 6.36 16.69 17.48
C LYS A 135 7.46 16.56 18.55
N ALA A 136 8.60 17.22 18.32
CA ALA A 136 9.68 17.59 19.23
C ALA A 136 10.43 16.51 20.04
N ARG A 137 10.07 15.21 20.00
CA ARG A 137 10.67 14.20 20.90
C ARG A 137 11.70 13.24 20.31
N PHE A 138 11.74 13.05 18.99
CA PHE A 138 12.70 12.15 18.35
C PHE A 138 13.32 12.85 17.13
N LYS A 139 14.66 12.96 17.08
CA LYS A 139 15.41 13.40 15.88
C LYS A 139 15.50 12.28 14.84
N ALA A 140 14.43 11.51 14.68
CA ALA A 140 14.30 10.48 13.68
C ALA A 140 13.10 10.85 12.83
N SER A 141 13.32 11.81 11.92
CA SER A 141 12.36 12.13 10.88
C SER A 141 12.96 11.57 9.60
N GLY A 142 12.43 10.48 9.09
CA GLY A 142 12.96 9.84 7.88
C GLY A 142 12.05 10.04 6.69
N TYR A 143 12.64 10.12 5.50
CA TYR A 143 11.87 9.82 4.30
C TYR A 143 11.42 8.37 4.43
N ALA A 144 10.12 8.07 4.30
CA ALA A 144 9.64 6.69 4.26
C ALA A 144 9.60 6.25 2.80
N VAL A 145 10.47 5.30 2.41
CA VAL A 145 10.30 4.52 1.17
C VAL A 145 9.53 3.26 1.53
N ILE A 146 8.28 3.18 1.10
CA ILE A 146 7.42 2.03 1.35
C ILE A 146 7.37 1.18 0.07
N GLN A 147 8.05 0.05 0.02
CA GLN A 147 8.00 -0.85 -1.14
C GLN A 147 6.70 -1.66 -1.13
N ALA A 148 5.92 -1.63 -2.21
CA ALA A 148 4.59 -2.24 -2.29
C ALA A 148 4.48 -3.49 -3.17
N THR A 149 5.48 -3.81 -3.99
CA THR A 149 5.30 -4.79 -5.07
C THR A 149 6.15 -6.04 -4.89
N ARG A 150 5.47 -7.18 -4.80
CA ARG A 150 6.06 -8.52 -4.90
C ARG A 150 6.65 -8.69 -6.32
N PRO A 151 7.83 -9.30 -6.48
CA PRO A 151 8.33 -9.64 -7.79
C PRO A 151 7.32 -10.51 -8.56
N LYS A 152 7.13 -10.27 -9.86
CA LYS A 152 6.44 -11.24 -10.72
C LYS A 152 7.22 -12.55 -10.63
N ARG A 153 6.58 -13.64 -10.20
CA ARG A 153 7.19 -14.97 -10.24
C ARG A 153 7.47 -15.28 -11.72
N LYS A 154 8.74 -15.37 -12.12
CA LYS A 154 9.09 -15.87 -13.46
C LYS A 154 8.68 -17.35 -13.51
N GLY A 155 7.73 -17.68 -14.39
CA GLY A 155 7.32 -19.05 -14.69
C GLY A 155 6.24 -19.63 -13.79
N VAL A 156 4.97 -19.31 -14.10
CA VAL A 156 3.83 -20.24 -14.17
C VAL A 156 2.96 -19.75 -15.33
#